data_AF-A0A1F7VIY1-F1
#
_entry.id   AF-A0A1F7VIY1-F1
#
_cell.length_a   1.000
_cell.length_b   1.000
_cell.length_c   1.000
_cell.angle_alpha   90.00
_cell.angle_beta   90.00
_cell.angle_gamma   90.00
#
_symmetry.space_group_name_H-M   'P 1'
#
loop_
_entity.id
_entity.type
_entity.pdbx_description
1 polymer ?
#
loop_
_entity_poly.entity_id
_entity_poly.type
_entity_poly.pdbx_seq_one_letter_code
_entity_poly.pdbx_strand_id
1 'polypeptide(L)'
;MELRSSAFVHHAAIPRRYTCDGEDVNPPLEFSGVPEGALSLAFIVDDPDAPAGIWVHWTLWNIAPDTRSIPEHSVPAGAVEGTTSFGKTGWGGPCPPSGEHRYFFKLYALDAVLDLSSSADKAALEQAMTNHTLAQAELIGLYRITRNSTGRMRQSPLPWRGGREADGVGGAVIRTPTCPVLASFPQAA
;
A
#
# COMPACT_ATOMS: atom_id res chain seq x y z
N MET A 1 23.18 -0.58 -9.87
CA MET A 1 22.17 -0.28 -8.84
C MET A 1 20.93 -1.09 -9.10
N GLU A 2 20.25 -1.51 -8.04
CA GLU A 2 19.05 -2.33 -8.10
C GLU A 2 18.03 -1.88 -7.05
N LEU A 3 16.75 -2.01 -7.40
CA LEU A 3 15.58 -1.70 -6.57
C LEU A 3 14.66 -2.93 -6.55
N ARG A 4 14.30 -3.40 -5.35
CA ARG A 4 13.41 -4.54 -5.15
C ARG A 4 12.39 -4.26 -4.06
N SER A 5 11.37 -5.11 -4.00
CA SER A 5 10.45 -5.20 -2.88
C SER A 5 10.25 -6.67 -2.52
N SER A 6 10.15 -6.98 -1.24
CA SER A 6 9.74 -8.31 -0.76
C SER A 6 8.22 -8.53 -0.91
N ALA A 7 7.45 -7.47 -1.14
CA ALA A 7 6.00 -7.55 -1.30
C ALA A 7 5.55 -7.93 -2.72
N PHE A 8 6.32 -7.58 -3.75
CA PHE A 8 6.00 -7.89 -5.13
C PHE A 8 7.27 -7.89 -5.99
N VAL A 9 7.26 -8.72 -7.04
CA VAL A 9 8.33 -8.75 -8.04
C VAL A 9 8.07 -7.71 -9.13
N HIS A 10 9.11 -7.36 -9.89
CA HIS A 10 8.98 -6.44 -11.02
C HIS A 10 7.91 -6.93 -12.02
N HIS A 11 7.03 -6.02 -12.42
CA HIS A 11 5.82 -6.25 -13.23
C HIS A 11 4.76 -7.17 -12.58
N ALA A 12 4.79 -7.40 -11.27
CA ALA A 12 3.72 -8.13 -10.58
C ALA A 12 2.73 -7.22 -9.87
N ALA A 13 1.62 -7.82 -9.42
CA ALA A 13 0.57 -7.13 -8.70
C ALA A 13 1.06 -6.61 -7.33
N ILE A 14 0.82 -5.32 -7.07
CA ILE A 14 1.04 -4.70 -5.77
C ILE A 14 -0.04 -5.23 -4.80
N PRO A 15 0.33 -5.77 -3.62
CA PRO A 15 -0.64 -6.23 -2.65
C PRO A 15 -1.58 -5.12 -2.17
N ARG A 16 -2.86 -5.46 -1.99
CA ARG A 16 -3.94 -4.55 -1.58
C ARG A 16 -3.61 -3.69 -0.36
N ARG A 17 -2.77 -4.18 0.57
CA ARG A 17 -2.34 -3.40 1.75
C ARG A 17 -1.77 -2.03 1.37
N TYR A 18 -0.99 -1.95 0.28
CA TYR A 18 -0.23 -0.76 -0.09
C TYR A 18 -1.01 0.20 -1.01
N THR A 19 -2.31 -0.01 -1.15
CA THR A 19 -3.18 0.71 -2.08
C THR A 19 -4.33 1.38 -1.31
N CYS A 20 -5.10 2.23 -1.99
CA CYS A 20 -6.25 2.90 -1.38
C CYS A 20 -7.37 1.94 -0.93
N ASP A 21 -7.36 0.70 -1.42
CA ASP A 21 -8.31 -0.33 -0.99
C ASP A 21 -7.87 -1.01 0.31
N GLY A 22 -6.68 -0.74 0.85
CA GLY A 22 -6.10 -1.36 2.04
C GLY A 22 -5.73 -0.37 3.14
N GLU A 23 -4.50 -0.49 3.65
CA GLU A 23 -3.97 0.35 4.74
C GLU A 23 -3.33 1.65 4.20
N ASP A 24 -3.12 1.73 2.88
CA ASP A 24 -2.53 2.88 2.18
C ASP A 24 -1.14 3.28 2.70
N VAL A 25 -0.31 2.28 2.98
CA VAL A 25 1.08 2.45 3.44
C VAL A 25 2.06 2.14 2.31
N ASN A 26 3.28 2.70 2.36
CA ASN A 26 4.29 2.39 1.34
C ASN A 26 4.72 0.91 1.42
N PRO A 27 5.02 0.26 0.28
CA PRO A 27 5.59 -1.09 0.28
C PRO A 27 7.01 -1.09 0.88
N PRO A 28 7.48 -2.24 1.39
CA PRO A 28 8.87 -2.40 1.78
C PRO A 28 9.74 -2.34 0.52
N LEU A 29 10.80 -1.55 0.56
CA LEU A 29 11.72 -1.35 -0.56
C LEU A 29 13.15 -1.67 -0.13
N GLU A 30 13.90 -2.33 -1.01
CA GLU A 30 15.27 -2.76 -0.79
C GLU A 30 16.16 -2.28 -1.93
N PHE A 31 17.34 -1.77 -1.58
CA PHE A 31 18.28 -1.12 -2.50
C PHE A 31 19.63 -1.82 -2.43
N SER A 32 20.28 -2.00 -3.59
CA SER A 32 21.65 -2.50 -3.63
C SER A 32 22.44 -1.91 -4.79
N GLY A 33 23.77 -2.02 -4.71
CA GLY A 33 24.67 -1.56 -5.77
C GLY A 33 24.59 -0.05 -6.03
N VAL A 34 24.41 0.76 -4.98
CA VAL A 34 24.59 2.22 -5.03
C VAL A 34 26.05 2.51 -5.43
N PRO A 35 26.30 3.31 -6.48
CA PRO A 35 27.65 3.59 -6.95
C PRO A 35 28.48 4.34 -5.90
N GLU A 36 29.78 4.11 -5.91
CA GLU A 36 30.72 4.95 -5.16
C GLU A 36 30.63 6.41 -5.65
N GLY A 37 30.78 7.37 -4.73
CA GLY A 37 30.64 8.80 -5.03
C GLY A 37 29.21 9.34 -4.91
N ALA A 38 28.21 8.49 -4.69
CA ALA A 38 26.86 8.98 -4.36
C ALA A 38 26.86 9.71 -3.01
N LEU A 39 26.42 10.96 -3.02
CA LEU A 39 26.23 11.78 -1.81
C LEU A 39 24.83 11.66 -1.23
N SER A 40 23.83 11.40 -2.09
CA SER A 40 22.45 11.16 -1.66
C SER A 40 21.67 10.27 -2.64
N LEU A 41 20.52 9.78 -2.21
CA LEU A 41 19.55 9.13 -3.08
C LEU A 41 18.26 9.96 -3.19
N ALA A 42 17.62 9.86 -4.35
CA ALA A 42 16.28 10.38 -4.59
C ALA A 42 15.35 9.25 -5.07
N PHE A 43 14.07 9.38 -4.76
CA PHE A 43 13.04 8.38 -5.04
C PHE A 43 11.80 9.06 -5.61
N ILE A 44 11.27 8.51 -6.70
CA ILE A 44 10.06 9.00 -7.35
C ILE A 44 9.16 7.81 -7.64
N VAL A 45 7.88 7.91 -7.26
CA VAL A 45 6.84 6.97 -7.65
C VAL A 45 5.81 7.69 -8.48
N ASP A 46 5.61 7.24 -9.72
CA ASP A 46 4.63 7.81 -10.63
C ASP A 46 3.81 6.77 -11.40
N ASP A 47 2.63 7.18 -11.84
CA ASP A 47 1.67 6.42 -12.64
C ASP A 47 1.41 7.18 -13.95
N PRO A 48 2.03 6.78 -15.07
CA PRO A 48 1.79 7.38 -16.37
C PRO A 48 0.48 6.94 -17.04
N ASP A 49 -0.21 5.94 -16.47
CA ASP A 49 -1.45 5.39 -17.02
C ASP A 49 -2.68 6.14 -16.48
N ALA A 50 -2.49 7.11 -15.58
CA ALA A 50 -3.56 7.94 -15.05
C ALA A 50 -4.25 8.80 -16.14
N PRO A 51 -5.60 8.95 -16.11
CA PRO A 51 -6.35 9.60 -17.19
C PRO A 51 -6.00 11.07 -17.44
N ALA A 52 -5.46 11.76 -16.43
CA ALA A 52 -5.13 13.18 -16.46
C ALA A 52 -3.64 13.46 -16.72
N GLY A 53 -2.90 12.46 -17.22
CA GLY A 53 -1.45 12.51 -17.34
C GLY A 53 -0.75 11.86 -16.15
N ILE A 54 0.56 12.07 -16.02
CA ILE A 54 1.37 11.41 -15.00
C ILE A 54 0.90 11.80 -13.59
N TRP A 55 0.54 10.80 -12.77
CA TRP A 55 0.18 10.98 -11.38
C TRP A 55 1.35 10.65 -10.46
N VAL A 56 1.73 11.57 -9.59
CA VAL A 56 2.86 11.40 -8.67
C VAL A 56 2.33 10.87 -7.34
N HIS A 57 2.80 9.68 -6.97
CA HIS A 57 2.39 8.96 -5.77
C HIS A 57 3.30 9.20 -4.58
N TRP A 58 4.59 9.43 -4.82
CA TRP A 58 5.56 9.73 -3.77
C TRP A 58 6.83 10.34 -4.32
N THR A 59 7.43 11.29 -3.60
CA THR A 59 8.75 11.85 -3.90
C THR A 59 9.54 11.98 -2.62
N LEU A 60 10.80 11.53 -2.66
CA LEU A 60 11.78 11.66 -1.60
C LEU A 60 13.12 12.12 -2.17
N TRP A 61 13.86 12.93 -1.44
CA TRP A 61 15.26 13.23 -1.74
C TRP A 61 16.09 13.38 -0.47
N ASN A 62 17.41 13.48 -0.66
CA ASN A 62 18.41 13.54 0.40
C ASN A 62 18.38 12.32 1.33
N ILE A 63 17.98 11.16 0.81
CA ILE A 63 18.13 9.89 1.51
C ILE A 63 19.63 9.57 1.61
N ALA A 64 20.10 9.12 2.78
CA ALA A 64 21.51 8.79 2.97
C ALA A 64 21.98 7.68 2.00
N PRO A 65 23.16 7.80 1.37
CA PRO A 65 23.62 6.88 0.31
C PRO A 65 23.94 5.46 0.83
N ASP A 66 24.13 5.30 2.13
CA ASP A 66 24.31 4.02 2.81
C ASP A 66 22.98 3.33 3.15
N THR A 67 21.83 3.99 2.93
CA THR A 67 20.50 3.38 3.09
C THR A 67 20.38 2.14 2.19
N ARG A 68 19.89 1.04 2.76
CA ARG A 68 19.68 -0.24 2.05
C ARG A 68 18.22 -0.64 1.94
N SER A 69 17.34 0.00 2.70
CA SER A 69 15.92 -0.33 2.68
C SER A 69 15.07 0.81 3.22
N ILE A 70 13.82 0.85 2.77
CA ILE A 70 12.74 1.61 3.39
C ILE A 70 11.70 0.60 3.86
N PRO A 71 11.54 0.38 5.18
CA PRO A 71 10.47 -0.45 5.70
C PRO A 71 9.07 0.05 5.28
N GLU A 72 8.09 -0.84 5.27
CA GLU A 72 6.69 -0.42 5.12
C GLU A 72 6.31 0.58 6.22
N HIS A 73 5.41 1.52 5.88
CA HIS A 73 4.91 2.54 6.80
C HIS A 73 6.02 3.39 7.44
N SER A 74 7.03 3.77 6.67
CA SER A 74 8.17 4.55 7.16
C SER A 74 8.81 5.44 6.10
N VAL A 75 9.56 6.43 6.57
CA VAL A 75 10.37 7.35 5.76
C VAL A 75 11.81 7.31 6.29
N PRO A 76 12.85 7.25 5.44
CA PRO A 76 14.24 7.28 5.90
C PRO A 76 14.55 8.54 6.71
N ALA A 77 15.31 8.39 7.79
CA ALA A 77 15.72 9.53 8.60
C ALA A 77 16.53 10.53 7.75
N GLY A 78 16.17 11.81 7.85
CA GLY A 78 16.82 12.90 7.12
C GLY A 78 16.36 13.08 5.66
N ALA A 79 15.54 12.16 5.13
CA ALA A 79 14.93 12.36 3.83
C ALA A 79 13.85 13.46 3.88
N VAL A 80 13.69 14.15 2.75
CA VAL A 80 12.66 15.17 2.57
C VAL A 80 11.56 14.62 1.67
N GLU A 81 10.31 14.73 2.10
CA GLU A 81 9.14 14.37 1.28
C GLU A 81 8.63 15.60 0.52
N GLY A 82 8.35 15.43 -0.78
CA GLY A 82 7.84 16.49 -1.64
C GLY A 82 6.33 16.49 -1.81
N THR A 83 5.83 17.55 -2.43
CA THR A 83 4.41 17.65 -2.81
C THR A 83 4.09 16.65 -3.93
N THR A 84 3.05 15.86 -3.72
CA THR A 84 2.55 14.87 -4.70
C THR A 84 1.34 15.40 -5.47
N SER A 85 0.85 14.65 -6.46
CA SER A 85 -0.39 14.99 -7.19
C SER A 85 -1.63 15.01 -6.29
N PHE A 86 -1.55 14.49 -5.06
CA PHE A 86 -2.60 14.59 -4.05
C PHE A 86 -2.63 15.96 -3.34
N GLY A 87 -1.69 16.87 -3.64
CA GLY A 87 -1.60 18.19 -3.00
C GLY A 87 -1.05 18.15 -1.57
N LYS A 88 -0.45 17.03 -1.16
CA LYS A 88 0.18 16.81 0.15
C LYS A 88 1.50 16.07 -0.01
N THR A 89 2.35 16.10 1.02
CA THR A 89 3.54 15.26 1.12
C THR A 89 3.17 13.85 1.59
N GLY A 90 4.09 12.90 1.41
CA GLY A 90 3.89 11.51 1.85
C GLY A 90 3.47 10.57 0.73
N TRP A 91 3.46 9.28 1.06
CA TRP A 91 2.93 8.22 0.21
C TRP A 91 1.42 8.39 0.00
N GLY A 92 0.97 8.26 -1.24
CA GLY A 92 -0.42 7.94 -1.56
C GLY A 92 -0.45 6.71 -2.47
N GLY A 93 -1.16 5.67 -2.08
CA GLY A 93 -1.13 4.39 -2.77
C GLY A 93 -1.89 4.35 -4.10
N PRO A 94 -1.70 3.29 -4.89
CA PRO A 94 -2.47 3.00 -6.10
C PRO A 94 -3.99 3.10 -5.87
N CYS A 95 -4.67 3.84 -6.74
CA CYS A 95 -6.14 3.95 -6.72
C CYS A 95 -6.72 4.15 -8.13
N PRO A 96 -6.47 3.24 -9.08
CA PRO A 96 -6.85 3.43 -10.46
C PRO A 96 -8.37 3.40 -10.60
N PRO A 97 -9.00 4.38 -11.29
CA PRO A 97 -10.47 4.45 -11.39
C PRO A 97 -11.06 3.28 -12.18
N SER A 98 -10.30 2.72 -13.12
CA SER A 98 -10.62 1.54 -13.91
C SER A 98 -9.33 0.96 -14.51
N GLY A 99 -9.44 -0.25 -15.09
CA GLY A 99 -8.29 -0.88 -15.73
C GLY A 99 -7.20 -1.33 -14.76
N GLU A 100 -6.06 -1.67 -15.31
CA GLU A 100 -4.82 -1.94 -14.59
C GLU A 100 -3.82 -0.84 -14.93
N HIS A 101 -3.22 -0.25 -13.90
CA HIS A 101 -2.22 0.80 -14.03
C HIS A 101 -0.85 0.28 -13.59
N ARG A 102 0.19 0.89 -14.16
CA ARG A 102 1.59 0.64 -13.81
C ARG A 102 2.11 1.76 -12.92
N TYR A 103 2.68 1.38 -11.79
CA TYR A 103 3.32 2.28 -10.84
C TYR A 103 4.82 2.09 -10.93
N PHE A 104 5.52 3.13 -11.34
CA PHE A 104 6.96 3.11 -11.55
C PHE A 104 7.64 3.67 -10.32
N PHE A 105 8.33 2.79 -9.59
CA PHE A 105 9.18 3.15 -8.48
C PHE A 105 10.60 3.36 -9.03
N LYS A 106 11.11 4.59 -8.96
CA LYS A 106 12.40 4.97 -9.53
C LYS A 106 13.33 5.44 -8.42
N LEU A 107 14.50 4.82 -8.33
CA LEU A 107 15.56 5.19 -7.40
C LEU A 107 16.71 5.81 -8.19
N TYR A 108 17.23 6.92 -7.71
CA TYR A 108 18.35 7.66 -8.30
C TYR A 108 19.47 7.80 -7.26
N ALA A 109 20.71 7.54 -7.68
CA ALA A 109 21.89 7.88 -6.91
C ALA A 109 22.48 9.18 -7.45
N LEU A 110 22.71 10.15 -6.56
CA LEU A 110 23.12 11.50 -6.93
C LEU A 110 24.51 11.83 -6.38
N ASP A 111 25.31 12.56 -7.14
CA ASP A 111 26.60 13.13 -6.69
C ASP A 111 26.45 14.46 -5.93
N ALA A 112 25.21 14.81 -5.55
CA ALA A 112 24.86 16.04 -4.87
C ALA A 112 23.84 15.79 -3.75
N VAL A 113 23.77 16.73 -2.81
CA VAL A 113 22.64 16.90 -1.87
C VAL A 113 21.80 18.06 -2.39
N LEU A 114 20.49 17.86 -2.51
CA LEU A 114 19.61 18.83 -3.16
C LEU A 114 19.12 19.87 -2.16
N ASP A 115 19.28 21.15 -2.52
CA ASP A 115 18.68 22.28 -1.80
C ASP A 115 17.26 22.55 -2.31
N LEU A 116 16.34 21.67 -1.91
CA LEU A 116 14.93 21.72 -2.27
C LEU A 116 14.04 21.67 -1.02
N SER A 117 13.10 22.61 -0.95
CA SER A 117 12.06 22.64 0.09
C SER A 117 11.04 21.51 -0.10
N SER A 118 10.42 21.04 0.99
CA SER A 118 9.36 20.02 0.94
C SER A 118 8.11 20.41 0.13
N SER A 119 7.93 21.69 -0.22
CA SER A 119 6.86 22.13 -1.14
C SER A 119 7.18 21.87 -2.61
N ALA A 120 8.42 21.49 -2.95
CA ALA A 120 8.82 21.16 -4.31
C ALA A 120 8.02 19.97 -4.85
N ASP A 121 7.68 20.04 -6.14
CA ASP A 121 7.01 18.96 -6.86
C ASP A 121 8.02 18.08 -7.61
N LYS A 122 7.51 17.08 -8.32
CA LYS A 122 8.31 16.18 -9.15
C LYS A 122 9.16 16.94 -10.18
N ALA A 123 8.61 17.96 -10.84
CA ALA A 123 9.31 18.66 -11.90
C ALA A 123 10.53 19.44 -11.36
N ALA A 124 10.36 20.10 -10.20
CA ALA A 124 11.45 20.77 -9.50
C ALA A 124 12.53 19.76 -9.04
N LEU A 125 12.12 18.58 -8.55
CA LEU A 125 13.04 17.50 -8.19
C LEU A 125 13.84 16.99 -9.39
N GLU A 126 13.17 16.66 -10.50
CA GLU A 126 13.83 16.22 -11.74
C GLU A 126 14.79 17.28 -12.29
N GLN A 127 14.40 18.55 -12.22
CA GLN A 127 15.27 19.66 -12.61
C GLN A 127 16.52 19.75 -11.74
N ALA A 128 16.38 19.64 -10.41
CA ALA A 128 17.52 19.67 -9.49
C ALA A 128 18.44 18.45 -9.63
N MET A 129 17.91 17.30 -10.09
CA MET A 129 18.68 16.09 -10.36
C MET A 129 19.45 16.12 -11.68
N THR A 130 19.17 17.09 -12.56
CA THR A 130 19.77 17.18 -13.89
C THR A 130 21.28 17.32 -13.76
N ASN A 131 22.04 16.50 -14.51
CA ASN A 131 23.51 16.38 -14.45
C ASN A 131 24.11 15.86 -13.14
N HIS A 132 23.29 15.48 -12.15
CA HIS A 132 23.75 14.92 -10.87
C HIS A 132 23.51 13.41 -10.72
N THR A 133 22.79 12.80 -11.67
CA THR A 133 22.43 11.37 -11.61
C THR A 133 23.59 10.48 -12.01
N LEU A 134 24.13 9.70 -11.06
CA LEU A 134 25.19 8.71 -11.28
C LEU A 134 24.63 7.36 -11.74
N ALA A 135 23.48 6.96 -11.19
CA ALA A 135 22.81 5.70 -11.54
C ALA A 135 21.31 5.79 -11.27
N GLN A 136 20.55 4.95 -11.96
CA GLN A 136 19.11 4.78 -11.76
C GLN A 136 18.76 3.29 -11.66
N ALA A 137 17.73 2.97 -10.88
CA ALA A 137 17.08 1.66 -10.85
C ALA A 137 15.56 1.84 -10.85
N GLU A 138 14.84 0.83 -11.37
CA GLU A 138 13.40 0.89 -11.51
C GLU A 138 12.73 -0.42 -11.09
N LEU A 139 11.60 -0.29 -10.39
CA LEU A 139 10.69 -1.37 -10.05
C LEU A 139 9.28 -0.97 -10.51
N ILE A 140 8.62 -1.82 -11.30
CA ILE A 140 7.25 -1.57 -11.75
C ILE A 140 6.31 -2.49 -11.00
N GLY A 141 5.29 -1.93 -10.37
CA GLY A 141 4.18 -2.70 -9.79
C GLY A 141 2.88 -2.44 -10.54
N LEU A 142 2.03 -3.46 -10.62
CA LEU A 142 0.72 -3.37 -11.28
C LEU A 142 -0.38 -3.30 -10.24
N TYR A 143 -1.41 -2.47 -10.46
CA TYR A 143 -2.60 -2.56 -9.64
C TYR A 143 -3.87 -2.33 -10.45
N ARG A 144 -4.91 -3.09 -10.10
CA ARG A 144 -6.26 -2.91 -10.60
C ARG A 144 -7.25 -3.06 -9.46
N ILE A 145 -8.23 -2.16 -9.38
CA ILE A 145 -9.32 -2.31 -8.42
C ILE A 145 -10.20 -3.48 -8.86
N THR A 146 -10.20 -4.56 -8.09
CA THR A 146 -11.22 -5.61 -8.20
C THR A 146 -12.43 -5.19 -7.40
N ARG A 147 -13.41 -4.53 -8.04
CA ARG A 147 -14.72 -4.33 -7.43
C ARG A 147 -15.36 -5.69 -7.24
N ASN A 148 -15.45 -6.15 -6.00
CA ASN A 148 -16.14 -7.38 -5.69
C ASN A 148 -17.63 -7.18 -6.04
N SER A 149 -18.07 -7.73 -7.17
CA SER A 149 -19.47 -7.75 -7.59
C SER A 149 -20.28 -8.77 -6.77
N THR A 150 -20.06 -8.84 -5.46
CA THR A 150 -20.91 -9.57 -4.52
C THR A 150 -22.13 -8.73 -4.16
N GLY A 151 -22.88 -8.39 -5.20
CA GLY A 151 -24.29 -8.06 -5.16
C GLY A 151 -25.05 -9.09 -6.00
N ARG A 152 -24.74 -10.39 -5.85
CA ARG A 152 -25.64 -11.44 -6.34
C ARG A 152 -26.93 -11.25 -5.57
N MET A 153 -27.90 -10.64 -6.25
CA MET A 153 -29.31 -10.62 -5.89
C MET A 153 -29.64 -12.01 -5.36
N ARG A 154 -29.75 -12.16 -4.03
CA ARG A 154 -30.40 -13.33 -3.45
C ARG A 154 -31.82 -13.23 -3.99
N GLN A 155 -32.14 -14.03 -5.00
CA GLN A 155 -33.52 -14.35 -5.27
C GLN A 155 -34.07 -14.91 -3.96
N SER A 156 -34.85 -14.10 -3.25
CA SER A 156 -35.66 -14.53 -2.12
C SER A 156 -36.63 -15.58 -2.66
N PRO A 157 -36.60 -16.83 -2.20
CA PRO A 157 -37.67 -17.76 -2.52
C PRO A 157 -38.59 -17.81 -1.32
N LEU A 158 -39.63 -16.96 -1.25
CA LEU A 158 -40.74 -17.21 -0.33
C LEU A 158 -42.05 -16.57 -0.82
N PRO A 159 -43.24 -17.11 -0.46
CA PRO A 159 -43.47 -18.30 0.35
C PRO A 159 -44.35 -19.38 -0.31
N TRP A 160 -44.08 -20.61 0.09
CA TRP A 160 -44.96 -21.77 -0.03
C TRP A 160 -46.38 -21.44 0.47
N ARG A 161 -47.42 -21.77 -0.32
CA ARG A 161 -48.83 -21.74 0.13
C ARG A 161 -49.11 -22.97 0.98
N GLY A 162 -49.72 -22.73 2.13
CA GLY A 162 -49.95 -23.71 3.19
C GLY A 162 -50.82 -24.91 2.81
N GLY A 163 -50.47 -26.05 3.39
CA GLY A 163 -51.37 -27.17 3.65
C GLY A 163 -51.76 -27.15 5.13
N ARG A 164 -53.06 -27.27 5.40
CA ARG A 164 -53.67 -27.38 6.73
C ARG A 164 -53.71 -28.84 7.21
N GLU A 165 -53.64 -28.97 8.55
CA GLU A 165 -54.23 -30.02 9.41
C GLU A 165 -53.66 -31.45 9.26
N ALA A 166 -53.46 -32.27 10.31
CA ALA A 166 -54.09 -32.35 11.62
C ALA A 166 -53.19 -33.09 12.65
N ASP A 167 -53.42 -32.77 13.94
CA ASP A 167 -53.48 -33.64 15.13
C ASP A 167 -52.35 -34.60 15.53
N GLY A 168 -52.00 -34.58 16.83
CA GLY A 168 -51.55 -35.80 17.53
C GLY A 168 -50.55 -35.64 18.68
N VAL A 169 -51.03 -35.17 19.83
CA VAL A 169 -50.72 -35.54 21.23
C VAL A 169 -49.47 -36.41 21.52
N GLY A 170 -48.63 -35.98 22.48
CA GLY A 170 -47.78 -36.91 23.25
C GLY A 170 -46.59 -36.26 23.96
N GLY A 171 -46.68 -36.06 25.28
CA GLY A 171 -45.66 -35.35 26.08
C GLY A 171 -44.51 -36.21 26.63
N ALA A 172 -43.44 -35.53 27.06
CA ALA A 172 -42.46 -35.90 28.10
C ALA A 172 -41.52 -34.69 28.29
N VAL A 173 -41.47 -33.95 29.41
CA VAL A 173 -41.04 -34.26 30.79
C VAL A 173 -39.52 -34.43 30.94
N ILE A 174 -38.89 -33.30 31.35
CA ILE A 174 -37.75 -33.10 32.29
C ILE A 174 -36.33 -33.51 31.82
N ARG A 175 -35.38 -32.55 31.84
CA ARG A 175 -34.24 -32.43 32.80
C ARG A 175 -33.12 -31.54 32.25
N THR A 176 -32.90 -30.43 32.96
CA THR A 176 -31.64 -29.68 32.99
C THR A 176 -30.56 -30.49 33.73
N PRO A 177 -29.29 -30.25 33.39
CA PRO A 177 -28.33 -29.95 34.46
C PRO A 177 -27.42 -28.77 34.04
N THR A 178 -27.54 -27.63 34.73
CA THR A 178 -26.57 -27.14 35.74
C THR A 178 -25.18 -26.80 35.20
N CYS A 179 -24.93 -25.49 35.03
CA CYS A 179 -23.61 -24.88 35.07
C CYS A 179 -22.99 -25.03 36.47
N PRO A 180 -21.70 -25.38 36.61
CA PRO A 180 -20.93 -25.03 37.78
C PRO A 180 -20.30 -23.64 37.63
N VAL A 181 -20.45 -22.86 38.69
CA VAL A 181 -19.79 -21.59 38.96
C VAL A 181 -18.51 -21.87 39.78
N LEU A 182 -17.56 -20.93 39.73
CA LEU A 182 -16.53 -20.57 40.74
C LEU A 182 -15.12 -21.17 40.60
N ALA A 183 -14.15 -20.28 40.33
CA ALA A 183 -13.05 -19.89 41.25
C ALA A 183 -12.24 -18.77 40.54
N SER A 184 -12.28 -17.51 40.99
CA SER A 184 -11.46 -16.91 42.07
C SER A 184 -9.94 -16.85 41.79
N PHE A 185 -9.46 -15.62 41.56
CA PHE A 185 -8.19 -14.92 41.89
C PHE A 185 -7.26 -15.56 42.97
N PRO A 186 -5.98 -15.11 43.19
CA PRO A 186 -5.34 -13.85 42.77
C PRO A 186 -3.87 -13.92 42.27
N GLN A 187 -3.44 -12.72 41.91
CA GLN A 187 -2.13 -12.12 41.63
C GLN A 187 -1.09 -12.26 42.76
N ALA A 188 0.18 -12.38 42.40
CA ALA A 188 1.37 -12.00 43.17
C ALA A 188 2.46 -11.68 42.12
N ALA A 189 2.86 -10.40 41.98
CA ALA A 189 3.96 -9.73 42.68
C ALA A 189 5.33 -10.20 42.16
#